data_AF-F4BQ10-F1
#
_entry.id   AF-F4BQ10-F1
#
_cell.length_a   1.000
_cell.length_b   1.000
_cell.length_c   1.000
_cell.angle_alpha   90.00
_cell.angle_beta   90.00
_cell.angle_gamma   90.00
#
_symmetry.space_group_name_H-M   'P 1'
#
loop_
_entity.id
_entity.type
_entity.pdbx_description
1 polymer ?
#
loop_
_entity_poly.entity_id
_entity_poly.type
_entity_poly.pdbx_seq_one_letter_code
_entity_poly.pdbx_strand_id
1 'polypeptide(L)' 'MEIREANVEDALELLEVIKNVEESGNMLFEPGERTISIDGVKEMIGRLNKLPSGALLVAVENQCLLGDMIVFKLLFI' A
#
# COMPACT_ATOMS: atom_id res chain seq x y z
N MET A 1 -1.97 16.66 5.20
CA MET A 1 -1.43 15.29 5.06
C MET A 1 -1.25 14.61 6.41
N GLU A 2 -1.81 13.41 6.56
CA GLU A 2 -1.66 12.46 7.69
C GLU A 2 -1.01 11.18 7.17
N ILE A 3 -0.18 10.51 7.98
CA ILE A 3 0.33 9.16 7.69
C ILE A 3 -0.16 8.22 8.78
N ARG A 4 -0.83 7.14 8.39
CA ARG A 4 -1.39 6.13 9.30
C ARG A 4 -1.24 4.72 8.73
N GLU A 5 -1.46 3.70 9.56
CA GLU A 5 -1.59 2.33 9.06
C GLU A 5 -2.81 2.22 8.12
N ALA A 6 -2.64 1.45 7.05
CA ALA A 6 -3.73 1.12 6.14
C ALA A 6 -4.77 0.25 6.87
N ASN A 7 -6.05 0.44 6.59
CA ASN A 7 -7.12 -0.44 7.02
C ASN A 7 -7.70 -1.19 5.81
N VAL A 8 -8.54 -2.20 6.05
CA VAL A 8 -9.09 -3.03 4.96
C VAL A 8 -10.03 -2.22 4.06
N GLU A 9 -10.65 -1.19 4.62
CA GLU A 9 -11.54 -0.27 3.91
C GLU A 9 -10.80 0.60 2.88
N ASP A 10 -9.50 0.87 3.09
CA ASP A 10 -8.64 1.60 2.15
C ASP A 10 -8.32 0.79 0.87
N ALA A 11 -8.61 -0.51 0.83
CA ALA A 11 -8.12 -1.41 -0.22
C ALA A 11 -8.54 -1.01 -1.64
N LEU A 12 -9.72 -0.41 -1.81
CA LEU A 12 -10.18 0.04 -3.12
C LEU A 12 -9.36 1.24 -3.60
N GLU A 13 -9.22 2.26 -2.76
CA GLU A 13 -8.53 3.49 -3.12
C GLU A 13 -7.01 3.27 -3.22
N LEU A 14 -6.44 2.40 -2.37
CA LEU A 14 -5.05 1.97 -2.48
C LEU A 14 -4.77 1.24 -3.81
N LEU A 15 -5.71 0.42 -4.30
CA LEU A 15 -5.57 -0.22 -5.61
C LEU A 15 -5.49 0.81 -6.74
N GLU A 16 -6.26 1.89 -6.65
CA GLU A 16 -6.23 2.98 -7.63
C GLU A 16 -4.91 3.75 -7.56
N VAL A 17 -4.42 4.06 -6.34
CA VAL A 17 -3.11 4.68 -6.15
C VAL A 17 -2.00 3.85 -6.78
N ILE A 18 -1.97 2.53 -6.53
CA ILE A 18 -0.95 1.63 -7.10
C ILE A 18 -0.98 1.68 -8.63
N LYS A 19 -2.17 1.58 -9.24
CA LYS A 19 -2.32 1.63 -10.71
C LYS A 19 -1.86 2.97 -11.28
N ASN A 20 -2.27 4.08 -10.68
CA ASN A 20 -1.88 5.42 -11.12
C ASN A 20 -0.36 5.62 -11.07
N VAL A 21 0.28 5.05 -10.05
CA VAL A 21 1.73 5.17 -9.86
C VAL A 21 2.50 4.25 -10.82
N GLU A 22 2.00 3.05 -11.11
CA GLU A 22 2.53 2.18 -12.17
C GLU A 22 2.44 2.86 -13.55
N GLU A 23 1.31 3.51 -13.87
CA GLU A 23 1.13 4.30 -15.10
C GLU A 23 2.11 5.47 -15.24
N SER A 24 2.70 5.95 -14.14
CA SER A 24 3.68 7.05 -14.18
C SER A 24 5.04 6.65 -14.77
N GLY A 25 5.33 5.35 -14.90
CA GLY A 25 6.62 4.83 -15.38
C GLY A 25 7.79 5.01 -14.40
N ASN A 26 7.53 5.46 -13.17
CA ASN A 26 8.56 5.64 -12.13
C ASN A 26 8.69 4.44 -11.18
N MET A 27 8.02 3.34 -11.48
CA MET A 27 7.94 2.16 -10.62
C MET A 27 8.75 1.00 -11.16
N LEU A 28 9.02 0.03 -10.28
CA LEU A 28 9.71 -1.20 -10.64
C LEU A 28 8.93 -2.06 -11.65
N PHE A 29 7.60 -2.01 -11.56
CA PHE A 29 6.71 -2.75 -12.45
C PHE A 29 6.21 -1.84 -13.56
N GLU A 30 6.18 -2.37 -14.77
CA GLU A 30 5.53 -1.72 -15.89
C GLU A 30 3.99 -1.73 -15.72
N PRO A 31 3.26 -0.79 -16.34
CA PRO A 31 1.80 -0.78 -16.31
C PRO A 31 1.20 -2.15 -16.71
N GLY A 32 0.47 -2.78 -15.78
CA GLY A 32 -0.19 -4.07 -16.00
C GLY A 32 0.70 -5.31 -15.82
N GLU A 33 1.99 -5.16 -15.50
CA GLU A 33 2.87 -6.28 -15.16
C GLU A 33 2.43 -6.94 -13.85
N ARG A 34 2.05 -6.12 -12.85
CA ARG A 34 1.49 -6.60 -11.60
C ARG A 34 -0.02 -6.80 -11.73
N THR A 35 -0.46 -8.05 -11.66
CA THR A 35 -1.89 -8.37 -11.54
C THR A 35 -2.29 -8.42 -10.06
N ILE A 36 -2.71 -7.29 -9.52
CA ILE A 36 -3.23 -7.19 -8.15
C ILE A 36 -4.74 -6.95 -8.16
N SER A 37 -5.47 -7.82 -7.46
CA SER A 37 -6.91 -7.70 -7.26
C SER A 37 -7.23 -6.98 -5.95
N ILE A 38 -8.46 -6.48 -5.81
CA ILE A 38 -8.92 -5.86 -4.56
C ILE A 38 -8.78 -6.81 -3.36
N ASP A 39 -9.09 -8.09 -3.54
CA ASP A 39 -8.93 -9.10 -2.48
C ASP A 39 -7.45 -9.34 -2.15
N GLY A 40 -6.56 -9.26 -3.15
CA GLY A 40 -5.12 -9.29 -2.95
C GLY A 40 -4.61 -8.11 -2.13
N VAL A 41 -5.13 -6.90 -2.36
CA VAL A 41 -4.80 -5.71 -1.54
C VAL A 41 -5.30 -5.87 -0.11
N LYS A 42 -6.55 -6.34 0.09
CA LYS A 42 -7.09 -6.62 1.43
C LYS A 42 -6.23 -7.64 2.18
N GLU A 43 -5.82 -8.72 1.51
CA GLU A 43 -4.94 -9.73 2.08
C GLU A 43 -3.55 -9.15 2.41
N MET A 44 -3.01 -8.27 1.55
CA MET A 44 -1.75 -7.57 1.78
C MET A 44 -1.80 -6.70 3.05
N ILE A 45 -2.82 -5.85 3.18
CA ILE A 45 -3.06 -5.02 4.37
C ILE A 45 -3.16 -5.91 5.62
N GLY A 46 -4.01 -6.94 5.56
CA GLY A 46 -4.24 -7.84 6.69
C GLY A 46 -3.00 -8.63 7.10
N ARG A 47 -2.12 -8.99 6.16
CA ARG A 47 -0.85 -9.66 6.46
C ARG A 47 0.16 -8.68 7.07
N LEU A 48 0.38 -7.52 6.45
CA LEU A 48 1.39 -6.56 6.89
C LEU A 48 1.09 -5.96 8.26
N ASN A 49 -0.17 -5.61 8.55
CA ASN A 49 -0.55 -5.05 9.86
C ASN A 49 -0.49 -6.07 11.00
N LYS A 50 -0.47 -7.38 10.68
CA LYS A 50 -0.29 -8.43 11.69
C LYS A 50 1.18 -8.72 11.97
N LEU A 51 2.11 -8.21 11.15
CA LEU A 51 3.53 -8.42 11.39
C LEU A 51 3.98 -7.51 12.54
N PRO A 52 4.51 -8.04 13.65
CA PRO A 52 5.08 -7.21 14.72
C PRO A 52 6.29 -6.38 14.26
N SER A 53 6.86 -6.78 13.13
CA SER A 53 8.07 -6.22 12.53
C SER A 53 7.79 -5.50 11.21
N GLY A 54 6.56 -5.08 10.94
CA GLY A 54 6.25 -4.33 9.73
C GLY A 54 4.91 -3.62 9.80
N ALA A 55 4.69 -2.72 8.84
CA ALA A 55 3.42 -2.05 8.67
C ALA A 55 3.25 -1.62 7.21
N LEU A 56 2.00 -1.56 6.75
CA LEU A 56 1.64 -0.84 5.54
C LEU A 56 1.09 0.52 5.95
N LEU A 57 1.83 1.57 5.61
CA LEU A 57 1.46 2.94 5.90
C LEU A 57 0.84 3.58 4.66
N VAL A 58 -0.12 4.48 4.88
CA VAL A 58 -0.78 5.24 3.83
C VAL A 58 -0.75 6.72 4.17
N ALA A 59 -0.53 7.55 3.14
CA ALA A 59 -0.61 9.00 3.23
C ALA A 59 -2.02 9.46 2.82
N VAL A 60 -2.67 10.25 3.66
CA VAL A 60 -4.05 10.73 3.45
C VAL A 60 -4.10 12.25 3.52
N GLU A 61 -4.82 12.86 2.59
CA GLU A 61 -5.14 14.29 2.61
C GLU A 61 -6.57 14.54 2.12
N ASN A 62 -7.35 15.34 2.86
CA ASN A 62 -8.75 15.62 2.52
C ASN A 62 -9.61 14.36 2.28
N GLN A 63 -9.35 13.29 3.06
CA GLN A 63 -9.98 11.97 2.91
C GLN A 63 -9.61 11.20 1.64
N CYS A 64 -8.57 11.61 0.92
CA CYS A 64 -8.03 10.90 -0.24
C CYS A 64 -6.67 10.27 0.08
N LEU A 65 -6.47 9.03 -0.33
CA LEU A 65 -5.19 8.34 -0.33
C LEU A 65 -4.28 8.89 -1.43
N LEU A 66 -3.06 9.26 -1.05
CA LEU A 66 -2.07 9.86 -1.94
C LEU A 66 -0.92 8.90 -2.28
N GLY A 67 -0.72 7.86 -1.47
CA GLY A 67 0.44 6.98 -1.58
C GLY A 67 0.51 5.98 -0.44
N ASP A 68 1.36 4.98 -0.63
CA ASP A 68 1.64 3.94 0.37
C ASP A 68 3.14 3.75 0.60
N MET A 69 3.46 3.15 1.75
CA MET A 69 4.81 2.75 2.11
C MET A 69 4.76 1.48 2.95
N ILE A 70 5.49 0.45 2.51
CA ILE A 70 5.73 -0.74 3.32
C ILE A 70 7.01 -0.53 4.11
N VAL A 71 6.90 -0.65 5.43
CA VAL A 71 8.06 -0.58 6.33
C VAL A 71 8.29 -1.92 7.00
N PHE A 72 9.56 -2.31 7.11
CA PHE A 72 9.99 -3.51 7.85
C PHE A 72 10.99 -3.10 8.93
N LYS A 73 10.73 -3.53 10.17
CA LYS A 73 11.67 -3.44 11.27
C LYS A 73 12.64 -4.62 11.17
N LEU A 74 13.88 -4.32 10.77
CA LEU A 74 14.96 -5.29 10.83
C LEU A 74 15.37 -5.47 12.30
N LEU A 75 15.33 -6.71 12.78
CA LEU A 75 15.97 -7.09 14.03
C LEU A 75 17.46 -7.17 13.74
N PHE A 76 18.21 -6.13 14.13
CA PHE A 76 19.67 -6.23 14.19
C PHE A 76 20.00 -7.21 15.30
N ILE A 77 20.53 -8.38 14.89
CA ILE A 77 21.08 -9.42 15.78
C ILE A 77 22.50 -9.04 16.15
#